data_AF-A0A0S4PZM9-F1
#
_entry.id   AF-A0A0S4PZM9-F1
#
_cell.length_a   1.000
_cell.length_b   1.000
_cell.length_c   1.000
_cell.angle_alpha   90.00
_cell.angle_beta   90.00
_cell.angle_gamma   90.00
#
_symmetry.space_group_name_H-M   'P 1'
#
loop_
_entity.id
_entity.type
_entity.pdbx_description
1 polymer ?
#
loop_
_entity_poly.entity_id
_entity_poly.type
_entity_poly.pdbx_seq_one_letter_code
_entity_poly.pdbx_strand_id
1 'polypeptide(L)'
;MAEAHPRVVSINMCTDQLVLALADPDQILALSVYARDPMLSFGAAAAANYPSLSGVAEEVLVLQPDLVLSGRYTRQTTRGFLKAKGVALAEFDIARSIADATAQIRRAGELLGQPARADAAVAAIDAAVARAKARQHARLSVLPLQRRGWVAGGAPSPPTCSMCSGSPMPAPRSPLPAASCRWRRSSPIVRTRCC
;
A
#
# COMPACT_ATOMS: atom_id res chain seq x y z
N MET A 1 -34.24 -1.79 -11.19
CA MET A 1 -33.22 -1.85 -12.24
C MET A 1 -31.90 -1.65 -11.52
N ALA A 2 -30.99 -2.62 -11.51
CA ALA A 2 -29.69 -2.43 -10.87
C ALA A 2 -28.86 -1.48 -11.75
N GLU A 3 -28.35 -0.40 -11.17
CA GLU A 3 -27.39 0.48 -11.84
C GLU A 3 -26.20 -0.40 -12.25
N ALA A 4 -25.87 -0.47 -13.54
CA ALA A 4 -24.75 -1.27 -13.99
C ALA A 4 -23.45 -0.59 -13.53
N HIS A 5 -22.81 -1.15 -12.50
CA HIS A 5 -21.53 -0.65 -12.02
C HIS A 5 -20.41 -0.90 -13.05
N PRO A 6 -19.35 -0.07 -13.09
CA PRO A 6 -18.28 -0.21 -14.07
C PRO A 6 -17.51 -1.51 -13.86
N ARG A 7 -17.15 -2.16 -14.98
CA ARG A 7 -16.24 -3.31 -15.02
C ARG A 7 -14.81 -2.83 -15.00
N VAL A 8 -14.04 -3.31 -14.03
CA VAL A 8 -12.74 -2.74 -13.67
C VAL A 8 -11.59 -3.71 -13.81
N VAL A 9 -10.44 -3.14 -14.19
CA VAL A 9 -9.13 -3.81 -14.11
C VAL A 9 -8.24 -3.01 -13.17
N SER A 10 -7.57 -3.70 -12.24
CA SER A 10 -6.50 -3.09 -11.43
C SER A 10 -5.13 -3.55 -11.94
N ILE A 11 -4.21 -2.61 -12.10
CA ILE A 11 -2.81 -2.86 -12.52
C ILE A 11 -1.80 -2.41 -11.47
N ASN A 12 -2.21 -2.31 -10.20
CA ASN A 12 -1.34 -1.91 -9.10
C ASN A 12 -1.73 -2.60 -7.79
N MET A 13 -0.73 -2.99 -7.01
CA MET A 13 -0.89 -3.69 -5.74
C MET A 13 -1.82 -2.98 -4.74
N CYS A 14 -1.72 -1.66 -4.59
CA CYS A 14 -2.55 -0.92 -3.65
C CYS A 14 -3.99 -0.81 -4.13
N THR A 15 -4.19 -0.62 -5.45
CA THR A 15 -5.54 -0.56 -6.03
C THR A 15 -6.20 -1.93 -6.09
N ASP A 16 -5.44 -3.04 -6.13
CA ASP A 16 -6.01 -4.38 -5.99
C ASP A 16 -6.74 -4.54 -4.66
N GLN A 17 -6.18 -4.01 -3.56
CA GLN A 17 -6.83 -4.05 -2.25
C GLN A 17 -8.10 -3.20 -2.21
N LEU A 18 -8.10 -2.05 -2.89
CA LEU A 18 -9.29 -1.20 -2.99
C LEU A 18 -10.40 -1.91 -3.76
N VAL A 19 -10.07 -2.51 -4.91
CA VAL A 19 -11.03 -3.24 -5.73
C VAL A 19 -11.58 -4.45 -4.98
N LEU A 20 -10.72 -5.26 -4.36
CA LEU A 20 -11.15 -6.43 -3.58
C LEU A 20 -12.03 -6.08 -2.38
N ALA A 21 -11.82 -4.92 -1.76
CA ALA A 21 -12.58 -4.51 -0.58
C ALA A 21 -13.94 -3.87 -0.93
N LEU A 22 -14.07 -3.25 -2.10
CA LEU A 22 -15.20 -2.37 -2.42
C LEU A 22 -16.08 -2.91 -3.56
N ALA A 23 -15.48 -3.45 -4.62
CA ALA A 23 -16.20 -3.83 -5.83
C ALA A 23 -17.04 -5.11 -5.62
N ASP A 24 -18.14 -5.23 -6.36
CA ASP A 24 -18.83 -6.50 -6.52
C ASP A 24 -17.97 -7.49 -7.34
N PRO A 25 -18.09 -8.81 -7.11
CA PRO A 25 -17.28 -9.80 -7.83
C PRO A 25 -17.40 -9.73 -9.36
N ASP A 26 -18.56 -9.37 -9.89
CA ASP A 26 -18.83 -9.22 -11.32
C ASP A 26 -18.24 -7.94 -11.94
N GLN A 27 -17.90 -6.94 -11.12
CA GLN A 27 -17.16 -5.77 -11.56
C GLN A 27 -15.69 -6.10 -11.83
N ILE A 28 -15.11 -7.14 -11.22
CA ILE A 28 -13.66 -7.37 -11.25
C ILE A 28 -13.29 -8.23 -12.47
N LEU A 29 -12.73 -7.59 -13.51
CA LEU A 29 -12.25 -8.30 -14.70
C LEU A 29 -10.90 -8.95 -14.48
N ALA A 30 -9.98 -8.22 -13.87
CA ALA A 30 -8.67 -8.73 -13.52
C ALA A 30 -7.95 -7.83 -12.50
N LEU A 31 -6.98 -8.43 -11.81
CA LEU A 31 -6.12 -7.77 -10.83
C LEU A 31 -4.65 -7.81 -11.29
N SER A 32 -3.79 -7.07 -10.61
CA SER A 32 -2.37 -7.06 -10.95
C SER A 32 -1.68 -8.38 -10.59
N VAL A 33 -0.51 -8.61 -11.19
CA VAL A 33 0.37 -9.76 -10.88
C VAL A 33 0.72 -9.89 -9.39
N TYR A 34 0.62 -8.81 -8.62
CA TYR A 34 0.93 -8.80 -7.20
C TYR A 34 -0.24 -9.26 -6.33
N ALA A 35 -1.47 -9.25 -6.86
CA ALA A 35 -2.68 -9.43 -6.08
C ALA A 35 -2.76 -10.78 -5.36
N ARG A 36 -2.18 -11.82 -5.95
CA ARG A 36 -2.22 -13.21 -5.45
C ARG A 36 -1.00 -13.61 -4.62
N ASP A 37 0.00 -12.73 -4.48
CA ASP A 37 1.20 -13.04 -3.69
C ASP A 37 0.94 -12.77 -2.20
N PRO A 38 0.93 -13.80 -1.32
CA PRO A 38 0.65 -13.63 0.10
C PRO A 38 1.74 -12.83 0.85
N MET A 39 2.91 -12.62 0.26
CA MET A 39 3.97 -11.77 0.82
C MET A 39 3.78 -10.28 0.48
N LEU A 40 3.00 -9.96 -0.56
CA LEU A 40 2.81 -8.60 -1.05
C LEU A 40 1.36 -8.10 -0.87
N SER A 41 0.39 -9.00 -0.85
CA SER A 41 -1.03 -8.70 -0.89
C SER A 41 -1.74 -9.30 0.32
N PHE A 42 -2.42 -8.43 1.09
CA PHE A 42 -3.27 -8.86 2.19
C PHE A 42 -4.47 -9.69 1.68
N GLY A 43 -5.08 -9.26 0.57
CA GLY A 43 -6.20 -9.93 -0.09
C GLY A 43 -5.83 -11.13 -0.95
N ALA A 44 -4.63 -11.71 -0.84
CA ALA A 44 -4.14 -12.76 -1.75
C ALA A 44 -5.08 -13.96 -1.92
N ALA A 45 -5.69 -14.43 -0.82
CA ALA A 45 -6.65 -15.53 -0.87
C ALA A 45 -7.92 -15.17 -1.66
N ALA A 46 -8.46 -13.96 -1.49
CA ALA A 46 -9.62 -13.49 -2.24
C ALA A 46 -9.28 -13.23 -3.71
N ALA A 47 -8.08 -12.70 -3.98
CA ALA A 47 -7.57 -12.43 -5.32
C ALA A 47 -7.40 -13.69 -6.18
N ALA A 48 -7.28 -14.86 -5.57
CA ALA A 48 -7.18 -16.14 -6.28
C ALA A 48 -8.40 -16.43 -7.17
N ASN A 49 -9.56 -15.85 -6.85
CA ASN A 49 -10.80 -16.02 -7.60
C ASN A 49 -10.91 -15.19 -8.88
N TYR A 50 -9.99 -14.24 -9.10
CA TYR A 50 -10.05 -13.29 -10.22
C TYR A 50 -8.82 -13.42 -11.12
N PRO A 51 -8.94 -13.23 -12.45
CA PRO A 51 -7.80 -13.24 -13.37
C PRO A 51 -6.68 -12.28 -12.93
N SER A 52 -5.44 -12.61 -13.27
CA SER A 52 -4.25 -11.82 -12.96
C SER A 52 -3.57 -11.37 -14.25
N LEU A 53 -3.22 -10.09 -14.35
CA LEU A 53 -2.51 -9.52 -15.51
C LEU A 53 -1.06 -9.19 -15.18
N SER A 54 -0.21 -9.25 -16.20
CA SER A 54 1.21 -8.84 -16.09
C SER A 54 1.37 -7.32 -15.97
N GLY A 55 0.35 -6.56 -16.36
CA GLY A 55 0.33 -5.09 -16.36
C GLY A 55 0.80 -4.46 -17.69
N VAL A 56 0.86 -5.24 -18.76
CA VAL A 56 1.00 -4.70 -20.13
C VAL A 56 -0.34 -4.17 -20.63
N ALA A 57 -0.31 -3.17 -21.52
CA ALA A 57 -1.53 -2.47 -21.92
C ALA A 57 -2.41 -3.30 -22.86
N GLU A 58 -1.79 -4.15 -23.68
CA GLU A 58 -2.46 -5.03 -24.64
C GLU A 58 -3.36 -6.05 -23.93
N GLU A 59 -2.89 -6.67 -22.86
CA GLU A 59 -3.68 -7.57 -22.02
C GLU A 59 -4.92 -6.87 -21.43
N VAL A 60 -4.75 -5.62 -20.98
CA VAL A 60 -5.85 -4.82 -20.41
C VAL A 60 -6.89 -4.50 -21.48
N LEU A 61 -6.47 -4.12 -22.69
CA LEU A 61 -7.37 -3.72 -23.78
C LEU A 61 -8.25 -4.87 -24.28
N VAL A 62 -7.74 -6.11 -24.26
CA VAL A 62 -8.52 -7.29 -24.65
C VAL A 62 -9.74 -7.50 -23.76
N LEU A 63 -9.67 -7.12 -22.48
CA LEU A 63 -10.77 -7.28 -21.52
C LEU A 63 -11.88 -6.23 -21.67
N GLN A 64 -11.63 -5.16 -22.43
CA GLN A 64 -12.56 -4.04 -22.63
C GLN A 64 -13.12 -3.48 -21.30
N PRO A 65 -12.26 -3.04 -20.37
CA PRO A 65 -12.71 -2.47 -19.10
C PRO A 65 -13.35 -1.10 -19.29
N ASP A 66 -14.35 -0.80 -18.46
CA ASP A 66 -14.92 0.55 -18.35
C ASP A 66 -13.96 1.49 -17.59
N LEU A 67 -13.20 0.93 -16.64
CA LEU A 67 -12.26 1.68 -15.80
C LEU A 67 -11.01 0.86 -15.46
N VAL A 68 -9.85 1.49 -15.56
CA VAL A 68 -8.58 0.94 -15.06
C VAL A 68 -8.14 1.71 -13.82
N LEU A 69 -7.85 1.00 -12.73
CA LEU A 69 -7.24 1.57 -11.54
C LEU A 69 -5.73 1.32 -11.56
N SER A 70 -4.96 2.38 -11.33
CA SER A 70 -3.49 2.34 -11.37
C SER A 70 -2.89 3.19 -10.26
N GLY A 71 -1.66 2.83 -9.86
CA GLY A 71 -0.82 3.74 -9.08
C GLY A 71 -0.17 4.80 -9.97
N ARG A 72 0.12 5.97 -9.42
CA ARG A 72 0.88 7.05 -10.07
C ARG A 72 2.29 6.61 -10.50
N TYR A 73 2.84 5.60 -9.83
CA TYR A 73 4.16 5.04 -10.09
C TYR A 73 4.13 3.76 -10.95
N THR A 74 2.96 3.33 -11.43
CA THR A 74 2.88 2.29 -12.46
C THR A 74 3.54 2.79 -13.75
N ARG A 75 4.10 1.86 -14.54
CA ARG A 75 4.82 2.10 -15.80
C ARG A 75 4.13 3.19 -16.62
N GLN A 76 4.84 4.30 -16.84
CA GLN A 76 4.29 5.47 -17.53
C GLN A 76 3.91 5.14 -18.98
N THR A 77 4.67 4.25 -19.63
CA THR A 77 4.38 3.76 -20.98
C THR A 77 3.03 3.05 -21.04
N THR A 78 2.75 2.12 -20.11
CA THR A 78 1.44 1.44 -19.99
C THR A 78 0.31 2.45 -19.80
N ARG A 79 0.43 3.36 -18.82
CA ARG A 79 -0.60 4.39 -18.56
C ARG A 79 -0.83 5.29 -19.77
N GLY A 80 0.24 5.74 -20.42
CA GLY A 80 0.18 6.59 -21.61
C GLY A 80 -0.52 5.89 -22.77
N PHE A 81 -0.21 4.63 -23.02
CA PHE A 81 -0.84 3.86 -24.09
C PHE A 81 -2.33 3.62 -23.84
N LEU A 82 -2.72 3.27 -22.61
CA LEU A 82 -4.14 3.10 -22.24
C LEU A 82 -4.94 4.41 -22.43
N LYS A 83 -4.37 5.54 -21.99
CA LYS A 83 -4.98 6.86 -22.21
C LYS A 83 -5.12 7.19 -23.70
N ALA A 84 -4.09 6.91 -24.51
CA ALA A 84 -4.11 7.16 -25.95
C ALA A 84 -5.15 6.29 -26.69
N LYS A 85 -5.54 5.15 -26.10
CA LYS A 85 -6.62 4.28 -26.59
C LYS A 85 -8.00 4.63 -26.03
N GLY A 86 -8.13 5.73 -25.27
CA GLY A 86 -9.40 6.22 -24.75
C GLY A 86 -9.93 5.45 -23.55
N VAL A 87 -9.12 4.60 -22.90
CA VAL A 87 -9.54 3.88 -21.70
C VAL A 87 -9.57 4.82 -20.50
N ALA A 88 -10.66 4.81 -19.73
CA ALA A 88 -10.74 5.58 -18.50
C ALA A 88 -9.71 5.05 -17.48
N LEU A 89 -8.85 5.95 -16.97
CA LEU A 89 -7.78 5.59 -16.06
C LEU A 89 -7.85 6.43 -14.79
N ALA A 90 -8.09 5.77 -13.66
CA ALA A 90 -8.03 6.37 -12.34
C ALA A 90 -6.66 6.13 -11.70
N GLU A 91 -5.91 7.21 -11.46
CA GLU A 91 -4.59 7.15 -10.87
C GLU A 91 -4.62 7.50 -9.37
N PHE A 92 -4.00 6.65 -8.55
CA PHE A 92 -3.87 6.78 -7.10
C PHE A 92 -2.42 7.03 -6.70
N ASP A 93 -2.19 7.98 -5.80
CA ASP A 93 -0.84 8.27 -5.28
C ASP A 93 -0.51 7.38 -4.07
N ILE A 94 0.74 7.39 -3.62
CA ILE A 94 1.12 6.76 -2.36
C ILE A 94 0.48 7.55 -1.21
N ALA A 95 -0.39 6.90 -0.44
CA ALA A 95 -0.93 7.47 0.78
C ALA A 95 0.20 7.66 1.82
N ARG A 96 0.38 8.88 2.31
CA ARG A 96 1.42 9.23 3.30
C ARG A 96 0.85 9.42 4.70
N SER A 97 -0.48 9.42 4.81
CA SER A 97 -1.21 9.52 6.07
C SER A 97 -2.47 8.64 6.04
N ILE A 98 -3.05 8.41 7.22
CA ILE A 98 -4.35 7.74 7.33
C ILE A 98 -5.44 8.57 6.65
N ALA A 99 -5.36 9.90 6.74
CA ALA A 99 -6.30 10.79 6.06
C ALA A 99 -6.23 10.59 4.53
N ASP A 100 -5.03 10.53 3.94
CA ASP A 100 -4.85 10.24 2.51
C ASP A 100 -5.47 8.89 2.14
N ALA A 101 -5.24 7.86 2.96
CA ALA A 101 -5.78 6.53 2.71
C ALA A 101 -7.31 6.55 2.73
N THR A 102 -7.94 7.20 3.72
CA THR A 102 -9.41 7.31 3.79
C THR A 102 -9.99 8.10 2.61
N ALA A 103 -9.32 9.17 2.17
CA ALA A 103 -9.74 9.93 0.98
C ALA A 103 -9.65 9.08 -0.30
N GLN A 104 -8.59 8.28 -0.45
CA GLN A 104 -8.46 7.37 -1.59
C GLN A 104 -9.51 6.25 -1.56
N ILE A 105 -9.86 5.72 -0.39
CA ILE A 105 -10.94 4.73 -0.24
C ILE A 105 -12.28 5.31 -0.69
N ARG A 106 -12.62 6.53 -0.23
CA ARG A 106 -13.85 7.23 -0.64
C ARG A 106 -13.92 7.43 -2.15
N ARG A 107 -12.84 7.95 -2.73
CA ARG A 107 -12.73 8.14 -4.19
C ARG A 107 -12.86 6.82 -4.95
N ALA A 108 -12.26 5.73 -4.46
CA ALA A 108 -12.42 4.41 -5.07
C ALA A 108 -13.87 3.93 -4.98
N GLY A 109 -14.54 4.14 -3.85
CA GLY A 109 -15.96 3.86 -3.68
C GLY A 109 -16.83 4.58 -4.71
N GLU A 110 -16.62 5.88 -4.89
CA GLU A 110 -17.34 6.68 -5.91
C GLU A 110 -17.12 6.14 -7.32
N LEU A 111 -15.86 5.87 -7.69
CA LEU A 111 -15.49 5.36 -9.01
C LEU A 111 -16.05 3.95 -9.29
N LEU A 112 -16.22 3.15 -8.25
CA LEU A 112 -16.75 1.78 -8.36
C LEU A 112 -18.27 1.72 -8.22
N GLY A 113 -18.95 2.83 -7.94
CA GLY A 113 -20.39 2.84 -7.64
C GLY A 113 -20.74 2.29 -6.24
N GLN A 114 -19.77 2.24 -5.33
CA GLN A 114 -19.87 1.59 -4.01
C GLN A 114 -19.55 2.56 -2.85
N PRO A 115 -20.18 3.76 -2.76
CA PRO A 115 -19.86 4.74 -1.72
C PRO A 115 -20.18 4.21 -0.31
N ALA A 116 -21.28 3.47 -0.15
CA ALA A 116 -21.67 2.90 1.15
C ALA A 116 -20.63 1.90 1.70
N ARG A 117 -20.01 1.08 0.83
CA ARG A 117 -18.92 0.17 1.23
C ARG A 117 -17.66 0.93 1.60
N ALA A 118 -17.35 1.99 0.87
CA ALA A 118 -16.21 2.85 1.20
C ALA A 118 -16.42 3.56 2.54
N ASP A 119 -17.62 4.06 2.83
CA ASP A 119 -17.97 4.67 4.12
C ASP A 119 -17.82 3.67 5.27
N ALA A 120 -18.32 2.44 5.10
CA ALA A 120 -18.17 1.39 6.09
C ALA A 120 -16.68 1.03 6.34
N ALA A 121 -15.87 0.95 5.29
CA ALA A 121 -14.44 0.71 5.40
C ALA A 121 -13.70 1.85 6.13
N VAL A 122 -14.04 3.11 5.82
CA VAL A 122 -13.46 4.28 6.53
C VAL A 122 -13.87 4.28 7.99
N ALA A 123 -15.14 4.02 8.31
CA ALA A 123 -15.60 3.93 9.70
C ALA A 123 -14.87 2.83 10.49
N ALA A 124 -14.59 1.69 9.86
CA ALA A 124 -13.81 0.62 10.47
C ALA A 124 -12.36 1.04 10.78
N ILE A 125 -11.74 1.81 9.87
CA ILE A 125 -10.39 2.39 10.07
C ILE A 125 -10.42 3.39 11.23
N ASP A 126 -11.37 4.33 11.23
CA ASP A 126 -11.48 5.35 12.29
C ASP A 126 -11.67 4.71 13.67
N ALA A 127 -12.53 3.70 13.76
CA ALA A 127 -12.72 2.93 14.99
C ALA A 127 -11.43 2.20 15.41
N ALA A 128 -10.67 1.63 14.48
CA ALA A 128 -9.39 0.99 14.77
C ALA A 128 -8.34 2.00 15.28
N VAL A 129 -8.27 3.18 14.68
CA VAL A 129 -7.38 4.27 15.10
C VAL A 129 -7.76 4.77 16.49
N ALA A 130 -9.05 4.96 16.77
CA ALA A 130 -9.53 5.37 18.09
C ALA A 130 -9.16 4.33 19.16
N ARG A 131 -9.38 3.03 18.88
CA ARG A 131 -8.96 1.94 19.78
C ARG A 131 -7.45 1.90 20.02
N ALA A 132 -6.64 2.18 19.00
CA ALA A 132 -5.20 2.23 19.13
C ALA A 132 -4.74 3.42 20.01
N LYS A 133 -5.36 4.59 19.85
CA LYS A 133 -5.06 5.79 20.66
C LYS A 133 -5.50 5.65 22.12
N ALA A 134 -6.62 4.98 22.37
CA ALA A 134 -7.16 4.80 23.72
C ALA A 134 -6.32 3.84 24.59
N ARG A 135 -5.48 3.01 23.98
CA ARG A 135 -4.56 2.14 24.72
C ARG A 135 -3.40 2.98 25.29
N GLN A 136 -3.28 2.99 26.61
CA GLN A 136 -2.08 3.51 27.27
C GLN A 136 -0.92 2.55 27.01
N HIS A 137 -0.09 2.90 26.05
CA HIS A 137 1.17 2.20 25.83
C HIS A 137 2.22 2.75 26.79
N ALA A 138 3.04 1.87 27.38
CA ALA A 138 4.34 2.28 27.90
C ALA A 138 5.10 3.02 26.79
N ARG A 139 6.05 3.90 27.13
CA ARG A 139 6.89 4.56 26.11
C ARG A 139 7.68 3.49 25.33
N LEU A 140 7.16 3.11 24.17
CA LEU A 140 7.78 2.16 23.26
C LEU A 140 8.71 2.91 22.31
N SER A 141 9.98 2.52 22.29
CA SER A 141 10.92 2.96 21.27
C SER A 141 10.86 1.98 20.10
N VAL A 142 10.48 2.48 18.92
CA VAL A 142 10.38 1.67 17.69
C VAL A 142 11.39 2.19 16.68
N LEU A 143 12.21 1.28 16.13
CA LEU A 143 13.14 1.57 15.04
C LEU A 143 12.65 0.86 13.76
N PRO A 144 12.08 1.60 12.79
CA PRO A 144 11.68 0.99 11.52
C PRO A 144 12.93 0.64 10.70
N LEU A 145 13.23 -0.65 10.60
CA LEU A 145 14.36 -1.17 9.81
C LEU A 145 13.89 -1.64 8.44
N GLN A 146 14.44 -1.04 7.40
CA GLN A 146 14.22 -1.43 6.01
C GLN A 146 15.32 -2.37 5.52
N ARG A 147 15.09 -3.01 4.36
CA ARG A 147 16.09 -3.89 3.72
C ARG A 147 17.41 -3.14 3.56
N ARG A 148 18.53 -3.85 3.81
CA ARG A 148 19.91 -3.32 3.82
C ARG A 148 20.22 -2.35 5.00
N GLY A 149 19.42 -2.36 6.06
CA GLY A 149 19.74 -1.64 7.31
C GLY A 149 19.41 -0.14 7.29
N TRP A 150 18.59 0.31 6.33
CA TRP A 150 18.13 1.69 6.26
C TRP A 150 17.06 1.95 7.33
N VAL A 151 17.05 3.16 7.89
CA VAL A 151 16.04 3.64 8.83
C VAL A 151 15.37 4.87 8.24
N ALA A 152 14.06 4.97 8.35
CA ALA A 152 13.36 6.21 8.02
C ALA A 152 13.75 7.27 9.05
N GLY A 153 14.53 8.28 8.63
CA GLY A 153 14.81 9.46 9.45
C GLY A 153 13.56 10.32 9.65
N GLY A 154 13.58 11.20 10.66
CA GLY A 154 12.62 12.28 10.76
C GLY A 154 12.67 13.18 9.52
N ALA A 155 11.52 13.71 9.10
CA ALA A 155 11.27 14.33 7.79
C ALA A 155 12.39 15.27 7.27
N PRO A 156 12.65 15.31 5.95
CA PRO A 156 13.53 16.31 5.37
C PRO A 156 12.87 17.69 5.48
N SER A 157 13.41 18.57 6.33
CA SER A 157 13.39 20.01 6.07
C SER A 157 14.05 20.25 4.70
N PRO A 158 13.70 21.32 3.96
CA PRO A 158 14.28 21.58 2.64
C PRO A 158 15.81 21.58 2.72
N PRO A 159 16.51 21.17 1.64
CA PRO A 159 17.96 21.12 1.65
C PRO A 159 18.49 22.55 1.67
N THR A 160 18.78 23.08 2.85
CA THR A 160 19.75 24.15 2.96
C THR A 160 21.08 23.50 2.60
N CYS A 161 21.54 23.78 1.38
CA CYS A 161 22.80 23.31 0.85
C CYS A 161 23.94 23.89 1.69
N SER A 162 24.28 23.23 2.80
CA SER A 162 25.49 23.50 3.59
C SER A 162 26.66 22.75 2.95
N MET A 163 26.91 23.07 1.67
CA MET A 163 28.13 22.70 0.95
C MET A 163 28.96 23.95 0.65
N CYS A 164 28.90 24.95 1.55
CA CYS A 164 29.75 26.14 1.51
C CYS A 164 30.24 26.52 2.91
N SER A 165 30.89 25.59 3.61
CA SER A 165 31.92 25.91 4.62
C SER A 165 32.54 24.61 5.09
N GLY A 166 33.81 24.39 4.78
CA GLY A 166 34.58 23.23 5.24
C GLY A 166 34.67 23.20 6.77
N SER A 167 33.72 22.53 7.41
CA SER A 167 33.74 22.25 8.84
C SER A 167 33.34 20.79 9.06
N PRO A 168 34.12 20.01 9.83
CA PRO A 168 33.80 18.62 10.10
C PRO A 168 32.49 18.51 10.90
N MET A 169 31.66 17.55 10.49
CA MET A 169 30.37 17.21 11.08
C MET A 169 30.56 16.82 12.56
N PRO A 170 29.82 17.39 13.53
CA PRO A 170 29.94 17.00 14.91
C PRO A 170 29.32 15.61 15.12
N ALA A 171 30.09 14.71 15.73
CA ALA A 171 29.65 13.39 16.13
C ALA A 171 28.46 13.45 17.12
N PRO A 172 27.52 12.48 17.09
CA PRO A 172 26.43 12.42 18.05
C PRO A 172 26.98 12.22 19.48
N ARG A 173 26.70 13.18 20.35
CA ARG A 173 26.97 13.08 21.79
C ARG A 173 25.84 12.32 22.48
N SER A 174 26.07 11.05 22.77
CA SER A 174 25.50 10.39 23.95
C SER A 174 26.33 9.14 24.29
N PRO A 175 26.70 8.92 25.57
CA PRO A 175 27.42 7.73 25.99
C PRO A 175 26.41 6.59 26.15
N LEU A 176 26.38 5.64 25.23
CA LEU A 176 25.81 4.33 25.52
C LEU A 176 26.92 3.50 26.19
N PRO A 177 26.68 2.91 27.39
CA PRO A 177 27.65 2.00 27.98
C PRO A 177 27.83 0.79 27.05
N ALA A 178 29.08 0.39 26.84
CA ALA A 178 29.47 -0.75 26.04
C ALA A 178 28.91 -2.06 26.62
N ALA A 179 27.67 -2.42 26.25
CA ALA A 179 27.19 -3.78 26.40
C ALA A 179 27.81 -4.61 25.28
N SER A 180 28.70 -5.52 25.66
CA SER A 180 29.30 -6.50 24.75
C SER A 180 28.21 -7.40 24.16
N CYS A 181 27.80 -7.11 22.93
CA CYS A 181 26.92 -7.99 22.15
C CYS A 181 27.70 -9.23 21.71
N ARG A 182 27.77 -10.23 22.60
CA ARG A 182 28.28 -11.57 22.28
C ARG A 182 27.23 -12.28 21.43
N TRP A 183 27.45 -12.31 20.11
CA TRP A 183 26.66 -13.13 19.18
C TRP A 183 26.82 -14.61 19.54
N ARG A 184 25.84 -15.19 20.25
CA ARG A 184 25.77 -16.64 20.46
C ARG A 184 25.05 -17.26 19.26
N ARG A 185 25.83 -17.82 18.32
CA ARG A 185 25.31 -18.75 17.32
C ARG A 185 25.15 -20.13 17.95
N SER A 186 23.92 -20.56 18.12
CA SER A 186 23.54 -21.97 18.21
C SER A 186 22.01 -22.09 18.17
N SER A 187 21.48 -22.45 16.99
CA SER A 187 20.14 -23.01 16.77
C SER A 187 19.98 -24.36 17.47
N PRO A 188 18.89 -25.14 17.27
CA PRO A 188 17.48 -24.84 16.96
C PRO A 188 16.56 -25.45 18.04
N ILE A 189 15.26 -25.10 18.14
CA ILE A 189 14.26 -26.04 18.70
C ILE A 189 12.83 -25.67 18.28
N VAL A 190 12.19 -26.69 17.75
CA VAL A 190 10.76 -26.89 17.48
C VAL A 190 10.03 -27.18 18.81
N ARG A 191 8.77 -26.74 18.92
CA ARG A 191 7.63 -27.32 19.68
C ARG A 191 6.99 -26.32 20.66
N THR A 192 5.77 -25.85 20.39
CA THR A 192 4.43 -26.40 20.72
C THR A 192 3.91 -25.98 22.10
N ARG A 193 2.66 -25.50 22.09
CA ARG A 193 1.66 -25.15 23.12
C ARG A 193 1.74 -25.75 24.55
N CYS A 194 1.00 -25.02 25.42
CA CYS A 194 0.34 -25.31 26.71
C CYS A 194 0.95 -24.45 27.85
N CYS A 195 0.20 -23.72 28.69
CA CYS A 195 -1.23 -23.71 29.02
C CYS A 195 -1.96 -22.42 28.65
#